data_AF-A0A7R6V7B1-F1
#
_entry.id   AF-A0A7R6V7B1-F1
#
_cell.length_a   1.000
_cell.length_b   1.000
_cell.length_c   1.000
_cell.angle_alpha   90.00
_cell.angle_beta   90.00
_cell.angle_gamma   90.00
#
_symmetry.space_group_name_H-M   'P 1'
#
loop_
_entity.id
_entity.type
_entity.pdbx_description
1 polymer ?
#
loop_
_entity_poly.entity_id
_entity_poly.type
_entity_poly.pdbx_seq_one_letter_code
_entity_poly.pdbx_strand_id
1 'polypeptide(L)'
;MHYYLLYDKNIEPQIIKQYSLLIYKHFHTHPIKKEFYERIVDFPPSSTIFLLTGDKELKSWLHFAKAKDFTIYIIPNPSNPLAQKCFHLPSSFDELLSMQTMTFHHLTYCNQEILFTSAIIGDKRWITNQSLFLSLIKNFYNIHLFKTFLEIKNQKILTASLLIEAGNEIYIKEKRQTFFSDIPPGCFKIAALIFAPISIIEALKLRYFLFKRDKRFLPNGIGILKSDNFTISTDQELTLIRDNTSPVISKKITIKSIPVNLTIITGYPSCPKDESDNIRIDRLPKDEELITLYTKRTLPFLPIAPEEAFADLFKKIKDNAKISIEYTVLLLISVLMATFGLFQNSSPTIIGAMILAPLMAPVISLAMGIIRFEENLVKNSMKTILISTFLALLLALGFTNLFPIEHMTQQMSIRTNPTLLDLGVAILAGLAAAYGYANSKVGESLAGVAIAVALVPPLCVAGIGLGWENLDIFYKAFLLYLANIIGIVFAAGIMFYLLGYASKRYASAALIIKLLLLASIFFPLYVATQTVLKEEQIYEQIKYLQFKNVTLQLDTIQYHKKGATLFISVLSKKELNAKEKEEIMQQIKKRFGEEILIISFKQIL
;
A
#
# COMPACT_ATOMS: atom_id res chain seq x y z
N MET A 1 -26.22 45.00 37.48
CA MET A 1 -25.23 44.54 36.47
C MET A 1 -25.03 45.65 35.46
N HIS A 2 -23.79 45.92 35.07
CA HIS A 2 -23.49 46.89 34.01
C HIS A 2 -23.47 46.16 32.67
N TYR A 3 -24.22 46.65 31.70
CA TYR A 3 -24.25 46.09 30.34
C TYR A 3 -23.45 47.01 29.41
N TYR A 4 -22.52 46.46 28.65
CA TYR A 4 -21.70 47.20 27.69
C TYR A 4 -21.85 46.60 26.29
N LEU A 5 -22.00 47.46 25.29
CA LEU A 5 -21.96 47.06 23.88
C LEU A 5 -20.68 47.61 23.27
N LEU A 6 -19.72 46.72 23.00
CA LEU A 6 -18.48 47.04 22.30
C LEU A 6 -18.65 46.75 20.82
N TYR A 7 -18.29 47.71 19.98
CA TYR A 7 -18.44 47.61 18.53
C TYR A 7 -17.21 48.15 17.80
N ASP A 8 -16.88 47.56 16.66
CA ASP A 8 -15.82 48.07 15.80
C ASP A 8 -16.18 49.42 15.19
N LYS A 9 -15.16 50.26 14.97
CA LYS A 9 -15.30 51.61 14.39
C LYS A 9 -16.05 51.65 13.06
N ASN A 10 -15.93 50.58 12.28
CA ASN A 10 -16.45 50.51 10.91
C ASN A 10 -17.94 50.09 10.86
N ILE A 11 -18.58 49.88 12.02
CA ILE A 11 -19.98 49.44 12.08
C ILE A 11 -20.91 50.65 11.98
N GLU A 12 -21.91 50.54 11.10
CA GLU A 12 -22.88 51.61 10.89
C GLU A 12 -23.68 51.93 12.18
N PRO A 13 -23.91 53.22 12.49
CA PRO A 13 -24.66 53.63 13.67
C PRO A 13 -26.06 53.02 13.80
N GLN A 14 -26.70 52.70 12.67
CA GLN A 14 -28.03 52.07 12.64
C GLN A 14 -27.98 50.65 13.22
N ILE A 15 -26.96 49.87 12.87
CA ILE A 15 -26.74 48.51 13.37
C ILE A 15 -26.48 48.52 14.88
N ILE A 16 -25.66 49.46 15.36
CA ILE A 16 -25.39 49.64 16.79
C ILE A 16 -26.69 49.96 17.55
N LYS A 17 -27.53 50.84 17.00
CA LYS A 17 -28.83 51.18 17.59
C LYS A 17 -29.77 49.98 17.61
N GLN A 18 -29.80 49.18 16.55
CA GLN A 18 -30.61 47.96 16.46
C GLN A 18 -30.24 46.95 17.56
N TYR A 19 -28.96 46.57 17.69
CA TYR A 19 -28.53 45.64 18.74
C TYR A 19 -28.73 46.21 20.14
N SER A 20 -28.52 47.52 20.33
CA SER A 20 -28.79 48.19 21.61
C SER A 20 -30.27 48.12 22.01
N LEU A 21 -31.20 48.15 21.05
CA LEU A 21 -32.64 48.01 21.30
C LEU A 21 -33.00 46.55 21.61
N LEU A 22 -32.39 45.58 20.91
CA LEU A 22 -32.60 44.15 21.18
C LEU A 22 -32.13 43.77 22.59
N ILE A 23 -30.95 44.25 23.01
CA ILE A 23 -30.43 44.07 24.37
C ILE A 23 -31.40 44.68 25.40
N TYR A 24 -31.90 45.90 25.15
CA TYR A 24 -32.88 46.54 26.04
C TYR A 24 -34.19 45.74 26.13
N LYS A 25 -34.68 45.18 25.01
CA LYS A 25 -35.91 44.38 24.99
C LYS A 25 -35.78 43.13 25.87
N HIS A 26 -34.60 42.55 25.97
CA HIS A 26 -34.35 41.33 26.74
C HIS A 26 -33.96 41.59 28.21
N PHE A 27 -33.09 42.57 28.46
CA PHE A 27 -32.55 42.85 29.80
C PHE A 27 -33.15 44.08 30.49
N HIS A 28 -34.12 44.75 29.84
CA HIS A 28 -34.79 45.97 30.32
C HIS A 28 -33.84 47.12 30.70
N THR A 29 -32.61 47.11 30.17
CA THR A 29 -31.56 48.08 30.48
C THR A 29 -30.75 48.38 29.22
N HIS A 30 -30.50 49.67 28.95
CA HIS A 30 -29.71 50.06 27.79
C HIS A 30 -28.22 49.80 28.05
N PRO A 31 -27.52 49.15 27.10
CA PRO A 31 -26.08 48.96 27.25
C PRO A 31 -25.33 50.28 27.05
N ILE A 32 -24.27 50.47 27.81
CA ILE A 32 -23.31 51.55 27.57
C ILE A 32 -22.53 51.20 26.30
N LYS A 33 -22.75 51.99 25.25
CA LYS A 33 -22.10 51.85 23.94
C LYS A 33 -20.67 52.40 24.03
N LYS A 34 -19.67 51.57 23.74
CA LYS A 34 -18.28 52.01 23.59
C LYS A 34 -17.68 51.48 22.30
N GLU A 35 -16.94 52.32 21.61
CA GLU A 35 -16.10 51.89 20.48
C GLU A 35 -15.02 50.92 20.99
N PHE A 36 -14.69 49.93 20.17
CA PHE A 36 -13.72 48.89 20.49
C PHE A 36 -12.28 49.43 20.52
N TYR A 37 -11.55 49.11 21.58
CA TYR A 37 -10.11 49.36 21.71
C TYR A 37 -9.42 48.13 22.32
N GLU A 38 -8.41 47.60 21.63
CA GLU A 38 -7.81 46.28 21.94
C GLU A 38 -7.35 46.10 23.39
N ARG A 39 -6.90 47.17 24.08
CA ARG A 39 -6.34 47.10 25.44
C ARG A 39 -7.27 47.58 26.56
N ILE A 40 -8.44 48.12 26.24
CA ILE A 40 -9.33 48.70 27.26
C ILE A 40 -10.25 47.61 27.80
N VAL A 41 -9.95 47.15 29.01
CA VAL A 41 -10.69 46.11 29.76
C VAL A 41 -11.04 46.53 31.19
N ASP A 42 -11.00 47.84 31.47
CA ASP A 42 -11.36 48.42 32.77
C ASP A 42 -12.88 48.61 32.86
N PHE A 43 -13.57 47.49 32.96
CA PHE A 43 -14.99 47.41 33.29
C PHE A 43 -15.16 46.89 34.72
N PRO A 44 -16.24 47.27 35.42
CA PRO A 44 -16.54 46.71 36.75
C PRO A 44 -16.62 45.18 36.69
N PRO A 45 -16.18 44.45 37.73
CA PRO A 45 -16.33 43.00 37.79
C PRO A 45 -17.81 42.59 37.70
N SER A 46 -18.06 41.39 37.19
CA SER A 46 -19.38 40.82 36.91
C SER A 46 -20.23 41.66 35.93
N SER A 47 -19.57 42.41 35.04
CA SER A 47 -20.24 43.12 33.93
C SER A 47 -20.58 42.18 32.78
N THR A 48 -21.67 42.47 32.09
CA THR A 48 -22.08 41.76 30.88
C THR A 48 -21.66 42.56 29.66
N ILE A 49 -20.85 41.95 28.79
CA ILE A 49 -20.21 42.59 27.65
C ILE A 49 -20.70 41.93 26.36
N PHE A 50 -21.35 42.70 25.51
CA PHE A 50 -21.75 42.32 24.16
C PHE A 50 -20.67 42.77 23.19
N LEU A 51 -20.08 41.82 22.45
CA LEU A 51 -18.99 42.06 21.51
C LEU A 51 -19.52 41.96 20.08
N LEU A 52 -19.64 43.10 19.41
CA LEU A 52 -19.94 43.22 17.99
C LEU A 52 -18.66 43.57 17.24
N THR A 53 -17.76 42.60 17.12
CA THR A 53 -16.40 42.81 16.57
C THR A 53 -16.03 41.71 15.58
N GLY A 54 -15.01 41.96 14.76
CA GLY A 54 -14.38 40.97 13.89
C GLY A 54 -13.53 39.94 14.63
N ASP A 55 -13.18 38.83 13.97
CA ASP A 55 -12.41 37.73 14.58
C ASP A 55 -11.04 38.16 15.13
N LYS A 56 -10.37 39.12 14.48
CA LYS A 56 -9.02 39.56 14.86
C LYS A 56 -9.06 40.41 16.14
N GLU A 57 -9.96 41.38 16.15
CA GLU A 57 -10.23 42.30 17.25
C GLU A 57 -10.70 41.49 18.47
N LEU A 58 -11.65 40.58 18.27
CA LEU A 58 -12.17 39.71 19.32
C LEU A 58 -11.07 38.90 20.02
N LYS A 59 -10.16 38.29 19.26
CA LYS A 59 -9.01 37.57 19.84
C LYS A 59 -8.13 38.49 20.68
N SER A 60 -7.77 39.66 20.16
CA SER A 60 -6.94 40.62 20.90
C SER A 60 -7.59 40.97 22.24
N TRP A 61 -8.88 41.27 22.23
CA TRP A 61 -9.61 41.66 23.44
C TRP A 61 -9.75 40.52 24.45
N LEU A 62 -10.10 39.31 24.00
CA LEU A 62 -10.19 38.12 24.86
C LEU A 62 -8.84 37.83 25.54
N HIS A 63 -7.71 38.08 24.86
CA HIS A 63 -6.39 37.91 25.45
C HIS A 63 -6.16 38.81 26.67
N PHE A 64 -6.59 40.08 26.60
CA PHE A 64 -6.47 41.02 27.72
C PHE A 64 -7.56 40.81 28.78
N ALA A 65 -8.75 40.37 28.38
CA ALA A 65 -9.89 40.13 29.27
C ALA A 65 -9.77 38.84 30.10
N LYS A 66 -8.89 37.89 29.73
CA LYS A 66 -8.83 36.52 30.27
C LYS A 66 -8.88 36.35 31.81
N ALA A 67 -8.37 37.33 32.56
CA ALA A 67 -8.30 37.28 34.03
C ALA A 67 -9.45 38.04 34.72
N LYS A 68 -10.30 38.72 33.94
CA LYS A 68 -11.44 39.49 34.43
C LYS A 68 -12.64 38.58 34.62
N ASP A 69 -13.54 38.99 35.51
CA ASP A 69 -14.81 38.32 35.78
C ASP A 69 -15.92 38.99 34.96
N PHE A 70 -16.11 38.57 33.71
CA PHE A 70 -17.11 39.13 32.80
C PHE A 70 -17.97 38.05 32.16
N THR A 71 -19.24 38.37 31.94
CA THR A 71 -20.15 37.57 31.11
C THR A 71 -20.13 38.11 29.68
N ILE A 72 -19.76 37.29 28.70
CA ILE A 72 -19.52 37.71 27.33
C ILE A 72 -20.57 37.13 26.39
N TYR A 73 -21.21 38.00 25.62
CA TYR A 73 -22.05 37.68 24.48
C TYR A 73 -21.32 38.08 23.20
N ILE A 74 -20.90 37.11 22.39
CA ILE A 74 -20.30 37.37 21.08
C ILE A 74 -21.43 37.46 20.07
N ILE A 75 -21.63 38.63 19.46
CA ILE A 75 -22.73 38.85 18.50
C ILE A 75 -22.31 38.27 17.14
N PRO A 76 -23.06 37.29 16.58
CA PRO A 76 -22.78 36.73 15.26
C PRO A 76 -22.87 37.81 14.18
N ASN A 77 -21.82 37.98 13.39
CA ASN A 77 -21.79 38.92 12.27
C ASN A 77 -20.86 38.40 11.14
N PRO A 78 -20.97 38.91 9.90
CA PRO A 78 -20.14 38.44 8.78
C PRO A 78 -18.62 38.58 8.99
N SER A 79 -18.18 39.43 9.93
CA SER A 79 -16.78 39.70 10.23
C SER A 79 -16.17 38.74 11.28
N ASN A 80 -16.98 37.88 11.93
CA ASN A 80 -16.51 36.91 12.94
C ASN A 80 -16.87 35.43 12.69
N PRO A 81 -16.69 34.88 11.48
CA PRO A 81 -17.06 33.50 11.15
C PRO A 81 -16.26 32.44 11.92
N LEU A 82 -15.04 32.73 12.39
CA LEU A 82 -14.24 31.78 13.16
C LEU A 82 -14.75 31.67 14.59
N ALA A 83 -15.10 32.80 15.22
CA ALA A 83 -15.71 32.83 16.54
C ALA A 83 -17.04 32.07 16.57
N GLN A 84 -17.88 32.26 15.55
CA GLN A 84 -19.15 31.52 15.41
C GLN A 84 -18.93 30.00 15.43
N LYS A 85 -17.90 29.51 14.73
CA LYS A 85 -17.55 28.08 14.73
C LYS A 85 -16.93 27.61 16.05
N CYS A 86 -16.02 28.40 16.62
CA CYS A 86 -15.29 28.09 17.86
C CYS A 86 -16.17 28.06 19.11
N PHE A 87 -17.27 28.81 19.10
CA PHE A 87 -18.18 28.93 20.24
C PHE A 87 -19.57 28.36 19.94
N HIS A 88 -19.75 27.71 18.78
CA HIS A 88 -21.03 27.18 18.32
C HIS A 88 -22.17 28.21 18.45
N LEU A 89 -21.90 29.44 18.02
CA LEU A 89 -22.89 30.52 18.14
C LEU A 89 -24.07 30.26 17.20
N PRO A 90 -25.30 30.55 17.64
CA PRO A 90 -26.48 30.45 16.79
C PRO A 90 -26.43 31.48 15.65
N SER A 91 -27.25 31.25 14.63
CA SER A 91 -27.31 32.11 13.44
C SER A 91 -27.88 33.50 13.75
N SER A 92 -28.69 33.62 14.82
CA SER A 92 -29.39 34.84 15.19
C SER A 92 -29.03 35.31 16.60
N PHE A 93 -29.02 36.62 16.81
CA PHE A 93 -28.73 37.20 18.12
C PHE A 93 -29.86 36.95 19.13
N ASP A 94 -31.13 36.90 18.70
CA ASP A 94 -32.25 36.61 19.59
C ASP A 94 -32.16 35.20 20.19
N GLU A 95 -31.73 34.22 19.39
CA GLU A 95 -31.49 32.86 19.86
C GLU A 95 -30.32 32.81 20.86
N LEU A 96 -29.24 33.57 20.63
CA LEU A 96 -28.13 33.70 21.57
C LEU A 96 -28.58 34.22 22.94
N LEU A 97 -29.50 35.20 22.97
CA LEU A 97 -30.03 35.77 24.21
C LEU A 97 -30.85 34.75 25.00
N SER A 98 -31.51 33.82 24.32
CA SER A 98 -32.31 32.76 24.95
C SER A 98 -31.49 31.60 25.52
N MET A 99 -30.19 31.51 25.21
CA MET A 99 -29.31 30.44 25.68
C MET A 99 -28.94 30.63 27.17
N GLN A 100 -29.10 29.57 27.96
CA GLN A 100 -28.82 29.54 29.40
C GLN A 100 -27.47 28.91 29.78
N THR A 101 -26.72 28.37 28.81
CA THR A 101 -25.45 27.68 29.03
C THR A 101 -24.32 28.69 29.30
N MET A 102 -24.09 28.95 30.58
CA MET A 102 -22.91 29.68 31.08
C MET A 102 -21.79 28.68 31.39
N THR A 103 -20.78 28.62 30.53
CA THR A 103 -19.59 27.78 30.74
C THR A 103 -18.39 28.65 31.09
N PHE A 104 -17.66 28.26 32.14
CA PHE A 104 -16.27 28.73 32.31
C PHE A 104 -15.49 28.24 31.11
N HIS A 105 -14.83 29.16 30.41
CA HIS A 105 -14.14 28.81 29.18
C HIS A 105 -12.65 28.57 29.39
N HIS A 106 -12.12 27.75 28.47
CA HIS A 106 -10.70 27.74 28.20
C HIS A 106 -10.48 28.40 26.84
N LEU A 107 -9.40 29.16 26.73
CA LEU A 107 -8.93 29.68 25.45
C LEU A 107 -7.77 28.83 24.96
N THR A 108 -7.87 28.38 23.71
CA THR A 108 -6.77 27.65 23.05
C THR A 108 -5.78 28.66 22.50
N TYR A 109 -4.52 28.51 22.90
CA TYR A 109 -3.41 29.32 22.43
C TYR A 109 -2.51 28.49 21.51
N CYS A 110 -2.08 29.10 20.42
CA CYS A 110 -0.97 28.64 19.60
C CYS A 110 0.17 29.67 19.74
N ASN A 111 1.22 29.28 20.45
CA ASN A 111 2.25 30.16 20.97
C ASN A 111 1.65 31.26 21.86
N GLN A 112 1.63 32.51 21.38
CA GLN A 112 1.10 33.67 22.12
C GLN A 112 -0.24 34.16 21.58
N GLU A 113 -0.75 33.58 20.49
CA GLU A 113 -1.99 34.01 19.85
C GLU A 113 -3.14 33.03 20.13
N ILE A 114 -4.35 33.57 20.26
CA ILE A 114 -5.56 32.75 20.42
C ILE A 114 -5.91 32.08 19.09
N LEU A 115 -6.22 30.79 19.18
CA LEU A 115 -6.60 29.93 18.08
C LEU A 115 -8.08 29.55 18.23
N PHE A 116 -8.91 29.93 17.27
CA PHE A 116 -10.35 29.62 17.28
C PHE A 116 -10.66 28.30 16.58
N THR A 117 -9.88 27.91 15.58
CA THR A 117 -10.13 26.70 14.80
C THR A 117 -8.97 25.72 14.91
N SER A 118 -7.97 25.87 14.03
CA SER A 118 -6.87 24.92 13.90
C SER A 118 -5.61 25.60 13.41
N ALA A 119 -4.48 25.15 13.95
CA ALA A 119 -3.14 25.38 13.47
C ALA A 119 -2.74 24.20 12.58
N ILE A 120 -2.30 24.50 11.37
CA ILE A 120 -1.77 23.54 10.41
C ILE A 120 -0.27 23.77 10.30
N ILE A 121 0.51 22.71 10.50
CA ILE A 121 1.97 22.74 10.54
C ILE A 121 2.47 21.81 9.42
N GLY A 122 3.21 22.37 8.47
CA GLY A 122 3.66 21.69 7.25
C GLY A 122 2.92 22.16 5.99
N ASP A 123 3.01 21.39 4.90
CA ASP A 123 2.45 21.80 3.62
C ASP A 123 0.93 21.52 3.51
N LYS A 124 0.13 22.57 3.72
CA LYS A 124 -1.33 22.53 3.63
C LYS A 124 -1.86 22.03 2.27
N ARG A 125 -1.07 22.16 1.18
CA ARG A 125 -1.46 21.71 -0.18
C ARG A 125 -1.83 20.23 -0.22
N TRP A 126 -1.24 19.44 0.67
CA TRP A 126 -1.49 18.00 0.73
C TRP A 126 -2.95 17.67 1.10
N ILE A 127 -3.58 18.48 1.97
CA ILE A 127 -4.98 18.31 2.39
C ILE A 127 -5.98 19.05 1.49
N THR A 128 -5.62 20.23 0.98
CA THR A 128 -6.62 21.16 0.42
C THR A 128 -6.94 20.96 -1.05
N ASN A 129 -6.05 20.39 -1.85
CA ASN A 129 -6.28 20.32 -3.29
C ASN A 129 -7.24 19.17 -3.64
N GLN A 130 -8.49 19.49 -3.97
CA GLN A 130 -9.55 18.54 -4.31
C GLN A 130 -9.46 18.01 -5.75
N SER A 131 -8.87 18.78 -6.66
CA SER A 131 -8.74 18.38 -8.06
C SER A 131 -7.52 17.47 -8.24
N LEU A 132 -7.74 16.40 -9.03
CA LEU A 132 -6.74 15.57 -9.71
C LEU A 132 -6.08 14.44 -8.91
N PHE A 133 -6.78 13.31 -8.84
CA PHE A 133 -6.16 11.97 -8.72
C PHE A 133 -5.03 11.77 -9.78
N LEU A 134 -5.14 12.41 -10.95
CA LEU A 134 -4.16 12.31 -12.05
C LEU A 134 -2.95 13.26 -12.00
N SER A 135 -3.04 14.45 -11.39
CA SER A 135 -1.89 15.38 -11.29
C SER A 135 -0.94 14.99 -10.15
N LEU A 136 -1.46 14.23 -9.19
CA LEU A 136 -0.71 13.77 -8.04
C LEU A 136 0.25 12.61 -8.34
N ILE A 137 -0.06 11.73 -9.30
CA ILE A 137 0.91 10.70 -9.78
C ILE A 137 2.23 11.36 -10.22
N LYS A 138 2.17 12.57 -10.80
CA LYS A 138 3.37 13.34 -11.18
C LYS A 138 4.12 13.98 -9.99
N ASN A 139 3.43 14.26 -8.88
CA ASN A 139 4.01 14.98 -7.72
C ASN A 139 4.33 14.08 -6.51
N PHE A 140 3.96 12.79 -6.51
CA PHE A 140 4.26 11.86 -5.39
C PHE A 140 5.75 11.65 -5.15
N TYR A 141 6.59 11.85 -6.16
CA TYR A 141 8.04 11.77 -6.03
C TYR A 141 8.64 12.88 -5.16
N ASN A 142 7.87 13.86 -4.70
CA ASN A 142 8.38 15.00 -3.92
C ASN A 142 7.72 15.16 -2.54
N ILE A 143 7.19 14.06 -1.96
CA ILE A 143 6.72 14.07 -0.57
C ILE A 143 7.93 13.96 0.36
N HIS A 144 8.15 15.02 1.15
CA HIS A 144 9.17 15.08 2.19
C HIS A 144 8.52 15.11 3.55
N LEU A 145 8.95 14.22 4.43
CA LEU A 145 8.62 14.28 5.84
C LEU A 145 9.62 15.22 6.53
N PHE A 146 9.16 15.93 7.56
CA PHE A 146 10.03 16.68 8.46
C PHE A 146 10.16 15.93 9.79
N LYS A 147 11.29 16.18 10.47
CA LYS A 147 11.56 15.60 11.79
C LYS A 147 10.78 16.39 12.85
N THR A 148 10.06 15.67 13.70
CA THR A 148 9.15 16.24 14.69
C THR A 148 9.50 15.71 16.07
N PHE A 149 9.84 16.62 16.97
CA PHE A 149 9.97 16.35 18.39
C PHE A 149 8.71 16.80 19.10
N LEU A 150 8.00 15.84 19.67
CA LEU A 150 6.71 16.07 20.28
C LEU A 150 6.81 15.86 21.78
N GLU A 151 6.50 16.89 22.54
CA GLU A 151 6.58 16.90 23.99
C GLU A 151 5.15 17.06 24.54
N ILE A 152 4.66 16.01 25.20
CA ILE A 152 3.36 15.99 25.88
C ILE A 152 3.60 15.60 27.33
N LYS A 153 3.19 16.46 28.27
CA LYS A 153 3.43 16.23 29.70
C LYS A 153 4.93 15.94 29.96
N ASN A 154 5.27 14.73 30.39
CA ASN A 154 6.65 14.29 30.66
C ASN A 154 7.20 13.32 29.60
N GLN A 155 6.50 13.13 28.47
CA GLN A 155 6.94 12.25 27.39
C GLN A 155 7.49 13.07 26.22
N LYS A 156 8.68 12.68 25.75
CA LYS A 156 9.29 13.19 24.52
C LYS A 156 9.26 12.09 23.47
N ILE A 157 8.63 12.38 22.34
CA ILE A 157 8.45 11.43 21.23
C ILE A 157 9.11 12.03 20.01
N LEU A 158 10.03 11.27 19.43
CA LEU A 158 10.60 11.58 18.13
C LEU A 158 9.82 10.84 17.04
N THR A 159 9.36 11.57 16.02
CA THR A 159 8.68 11.01 14.85
C THR A 159 9.06 11.78 13.59
N ALA A 160 8.76 11.20 12.43
CA ALA A 160 8.65 11.94 11.18
C ALA A 160 7.19 12.42 11.01
N SER A 161 6.96 13.57 10.38
CA SER A 161 5.61 14.03 10.07
C SER A 161 5.57 14.73 8.72
N LEU A 162 4.47 14.55 8.00
CA LEU A 162 4.17 15.25 6.76
C LEU A 162 3.37 16.50 7.05
N LEU A 163 2.46 16.39 8.01
CA LEU A 163 1.55 17.44 8.38
C LEU A 163 1.01 17.20 9.78
N ILE A 164 0.83 18.26 10.55
CA ILE A 164 0.14 18.22 11.83
C ILE A 164 -1.00 19.24 11.80
N GLU A 165 -2.20 18.80 12.14
CA GLU A 165 -3.38 19.66 12.29
C GLU A 165 -3.83 19.60 13.74
N ALA A 166 -3.87 20.74 14.43
CA ALA A 166 -4.20 20.77 15.85
C ALA A 166 -4.97 22.02 16.26
N GLY A 167 -5.77 21.93 17.32
CA GLY A 167 -6.51 23.08 17.82
C GLY A 167 -7.51 22.69 18.89
N ASN A 168 -8.59 23.47 18.97
CA ASN A 168 -9.70 23.18 19.86
C ASN A 168 -10.28 21.79 19.56
N GLU A 169 -10.45 20.95 20.59
CA GLU A 169 -10.95 19.57 20.41
C GLU A 169 -12.26 19.53 19.65
N ILE A 170 -13.21 20.39 19.99
CA ILE A 170 -14.55 20.37 19.43
C ILE A 170 -14.50 20.63 17.93
N TYR A 171 -13.76 21.68 17.53
CA TYR A 171 -13.59 22.02 16.12
C TYR A 171 -12.89 20.90 15.32
N ILE A 172 -11.78 20.37 15.85
CA ILE A 172 -11.02 19.31 15.18
C ILE A 172 -11.87 18.05 15.05
N LYS A 173 -12.58 17.66 16.12
CA LYS A 173 -13.45 16.48 16.15
C LYS A 173 -14.61 16.60 15.18
N GLU A 174 -15.24 17.77 15.09
CA GLU A 174 -16.30 18.01 14.11
C GLU A 174 -15.78 17.90 12.67
N LYS A 175 -14.65 18.55 12.38
CA LYS A 175 -14.01 18.52 11.05
C LYS A 175 -13.48 17.14 10.67
N ARG A 176 -13.06 16.35 11.66
CA ARG A 176 -12.31 15.08 11.50
C ARG A 176 -12.95 13.92 12.27
N GLN A 177 -14.28 13.86 12.27
CA GLN A 177 -15.08 12.96 13.10
C GLN A 177 -14.66 11.48 13.01
N THR A 178 -14.22 11.02 11.84
CA THR A 178 -13.78 9.63 11.62
C THR A 178 -12.57 9.21 12.44
N PHE A 179 -11.70 10.15 12.85
CA PHE A 179 -10.52 9.83 13.65
C PHE A 179 -10.79 9.84 15.16
N PHE A 180 -11.86 10.51 15.58
CA PHE A 180 -12.20 10.72 16.99
C PHE A 180 -13.50 10.00 17.39
N SER A 181 -14.00 9.07 16.58
CA SER A 181 -15.25 8.33 16.85
C SER A 181 -15.21 7.60 18.19
N ASP A 182 -14.06 7.02 18.51
CA ASP A 182 -13.86 6.18 19.70
C ASP A 182 -13.19 6.96 20.85
N ILE A 183 -13.13 8.29 20.74
CA ILE A 183 -12.53 9.17 21.74
C ILE A 183 -13.65 9.95 22.42
N PRO A 184 -13.78 9.89 23.76
CA PRO A 184 -14.78 10.65 24.50
C PRO A 184 -14.68 12.14 24.17
N PRO A 185 -15.80 12.86 23.97
CA PRO A 185 -15.78 14.30 23.76
C PRO A 185 -15.18 15.03 24.97
N GLY A 186 -14.46 16.12 24.71
CA GLY A 186 -13.99 17.06 25.71
C GLY A 186 -14.22 18.49 25.23
N CYS A 187 -14.45 19.37 26.18
CA CYS A 187 -14.68 20.78 25.98
C CYS A 187 -13.42 21.62 26.19
N PHE A 188 -12.57 21.22 27.12
CA PHE A 188 -11.47 22.05 27.61
C PHE A 188 -10.09 21.59 27.15
N LYS A 189 -10.05 20.56 26.30
CA LYS A 189 -8.80 19.99 25.78
C LYS A 189 -8.51 20.48 24.36
N ILE A 190 -7.26 20.27 23.97
CA ILE A 190 -6.81 20.42 22.59
C ILE A 190 -6.70 19.04 21.95
N ALA A 191 -7.00 18.99 20.66
CA ALA A 191 -6.82 17.80 19.83
C ALA A 191 -5.79 18.05 18.74
N ALA A 192 -5.01 17.02 18.41
CA ALA A 192 -4.09 17.04 17.27
C ALA A 192 -4.15 15.74 16.46
N LEU A 193 -4.00 15.89 15.15
CA LEU A 193 -3.81 14.83 14.18
C LEU A 193 -2.45 14.98 13.53
N ILE A 194 -1.64 13.93 13.62
CA ILE A 194 -0.31 13.86 13.05
C ILE A 194 -0.38 12.89 11.88
N PHE A 195 -0.04 13.37 10.69
CA PHE A 195 0.05 12.56 9.48
C PHE A 195 1.52 12.27 9.19
N ALA A 196 1.89 10.99 9.19
CA ALA A 196 3.25 10.49 9.01
C ALA A 196 3.26 9.21 8.15
N PRO A 197 2.79 9.26 6.89
CA PRO A 197 2.85 8.10 6.02
C PRO A 197 4.32 7.72 5.78
N ILE A 198 4.69 6.45 5.95
CA ILE A 198 6.07 5.95 5.75
C ILE A 198 6.31 5.44 4.32
N SER A 199 5.29 5.45 3.47
CA SER A 199 5.39 5.08 2.05
C SER A 199 4.36 5.80 1.16
N ILE A 200 4.62 5.85 -0.14
CA ILE A 200 3.70 6.45 -1.14
C ILE A 200 2.36 5.72 -1.13
N ILE A 201 2.38 4.38 -1.03
CA ILE A 201 1.15 3.57 -0.94
C ILE A 201 0.32 3.96 0.29
N GLU A 202 0.97 4.21 1.42
CA GLU A 202 0.28 4.62 2.63
C GLU A 202 -0.24 6.05 2.56
N ALA A 203 0.52 6.97 1.96
CA ALA A 203 0.05 8.32 1.67
C ALA A 203 -1.20 8.30 0.77
N LEU A 204 -1.23 7.42 -0.24
CA LEU A 204 -2.40 7.19 -1.10
C LEU A 204 -3.59 6.63 -0.32
N LYS A 205 -3.37 5.61 0.54
CA LYS A 205 -4.41 5.04 1.41
C LYS A 205 -4.98 6.09 2.36
N LEU A 206 -4.12 6.90 2.98
CA LEU A 206 -4.50 7.98 3.87
C LEU A 206 -5.34 9.04 3.16
N ARG A 207 -4.95 9.42 1.94
CA ARG A 207 -5.70 10.38 1.12
C ARG A 207 -7.07 9.81 0.70
N TYR A 208 -7.11 8.56 0.27
CA TYR A 208 -8.37 7.87 -0.05
C TYR A 208 -9.29 7.79 1.17
N PHE A 209 -8.72 7.51 2.35
CA PHE A 209 -9.45 7.49 3.62
C PHE A 209 -10.03 8.86 3.97
N LEU A 210 -9.25 9.94 3.85
CA LEU A 210 -9.71 11.32 4.07
C LEU A 210 -10.87 11.70 3.13
N PHE A 211 -10.91 11.14 1.92
CA PHE A 211 -11.97 11.38 0.94
C PHE A 211 -13.24 10.58 1.23
N LYS A 212 -13.15 9.26 1.38
CA LYS A 212 -14.32 8.40 1.60
C LYS A 212 -14.89 8.43 3.02
N ARG A 213 -14.10 8.91 4.00
CA ARG A 213 -14.48 8.93 5.42
C ARG A 213 -14.95 7.55 5.92
N ASP A 214 -14.31 6.48 5.45
CA ASP A 214 -14.64 5.12 5.88
C ASP A 214 -14.36 5.00 7.39
N LYS A 215 -15.29 4.40 8.15
CA LYS A 215 -15.16 4.27 9.61
C LYS A 215 -14.55 2.94 10.04
N ARG A 216 -14.37 1.99 9.11
CA ARG A 216 -14.01 0.60 9.44
C ARG A 216 -12.53 0.37 9.72
N PHE A 217 -11.64 1.18 9.13
CA PHE A 217 -10.20 0.97 9.27
C PHE A 217 -9.42 2.27 9.24
N LEU A 218 -8.70 2.56 10.31
CA LEU A 218 -7.89 3.76 10.43
C LEU A 218 -6.46 3.43 9.96
N PRO A 219 -5.92 4.10 8.93
CA PRO A 219 -4.64 3.71 8.35
C PRO A 219 -3.46 3.91 9.31
N ASN A 220 -2.34 3.24 8.99
CA ASN A 220 -1.06 3.47 9.65
C ASN A 220 -0.53 4.88 9.29
N GLY A 221 0.48 5.36 10.04
CA GLY A 221 1.02 6.69 9.84
C GLY A 221 0.11 7.81 10.34
N ILE A 222 -0.76 7.51 11.31
CA ILE A 222 -1.62 8.51 11.96
C ILE A 222 -1.38 8.50 13.47
N GLY A 223 -1.11 9.68 14.01
CA GLY A 223 -1.12 9.93 15.45
C GLY A 223 -2.33 10.78 15.83
N ILE A 224 -2.99 10.42 16.92
CA ILE A 224 -4.11 11.18 17.49
C ILE A 224 -3.74 11.57 18.91
N LEU A 225 -3.89 12.84 19.23
CA LEU A 225 -3.60 13.39 20.54
C LEU A 225 -4.81 14.16 21.07
N LYS A 226 -5.11 13.97 22.36
CA LYS A 226 -6.00 14.77 23.20
C LYS A 226 -5.29 15.04 24.51
N SER A 227 -5.02 16.30 24.81
CA SER A 227 -4.34 16.73 26.04
C SER A 227 -4.65 18.21 26.35
N ASP A 228 -4.12 18.74 27.44
CA ASP A 228 -4.23 20.17 27.80
C ASP A 228 -3.17 21.01 27.09
N ASN A 229 -1.99 20.43 26.90
CA ASN A 229 -0.86 21.09 26.26
C ASN A 229 0.01 20.08 25.52
N PHE A 230 0.61 20.53 24.43
CA PHE A 230 1.75 19.87 23.84
C PHE A 230 2.63 20.86 23.10
N THR A 231 3.89 20.50 22.93
CA THR A 231 4.88 21.29 22.22
C THR A 231 5.43 20.49 21.05
N ILE A 232 5.49 21.11 19.89
CA ILE A 232 6.12 20.59 18.69
C ILE A 232 7.38 21.40 18.45
N SER A 233 8.51 20.73 18.37
CA SER A 233 9.79 21.33 17.97
C SER A 233 10.32 20.63 16.73
N THR A 234 10.90 21.38 15.80
CA THR A 234 11.41 20.86 14.54
C THR A 234 12.81 21.41 14.26
N ASP A 235 13.64 20.62 13.58
CA ASP A 235 15.01 21.01 13.22
C ASP A 235 15.03 22.08 12.13
N GLN A 236 13.98 22.10 11.32
CA GLN A 236 13.79 23.02 10.21
C GLN A 236 12.68 24.02 10.50
N GLU A 237 12.76 25.16 9.84
CA GLU A 237 11.71 26.19 9.83
C GLU A 237 10.49 25.69 9.06
N LEU A 238 9.36 25.56 9.75
CA LEU A 238 8.13 25.06 9.14
C LEU A 238 7.08 26.15 9.01
N THR A 239 6.27 25.99 7.97
CA THR A 239 5.08 26.80 7.75
C THR A 239 4.02 26.42 8.77
N LEU A 240 3.61 27.42 9.55
CA LEU A 240 2.49 27.41 10.49
C LEU A 240 1.38 28.29 9.93
N ILE A 241 0.20 27.72 9.73
CA ILE A 241 -1.01 28.43 9.29
C ILE A 241 -2.02 28.35 10.43
N ARG A 242 -2.36 29.49 11.02
CA ARG A 242 -3.32 29.61 12.13
C ARG A 242 -4.65 30.08 11.59
N ASP A 243 -5.73 29.36 11.84
CA ASP A 243 -7.09 29.77 11.44
C ASP A 243 -7.24 30.17 9.96
N ASN A 244 -6.53 29.45 9.08
CA ASN A 244 -6.48 29.73 7.63
C ASN A 244 -5.94 31.12 7.24
N THR A 245 -5.21 31.80 8.13
CA THR A 245 -4.54 33.08 7.85
C THR A 245 -3.24 32.89 7.06
N SER A 246 -2.53 33.99 6.78
CA SER A 246 -1.24 33.97 6.10
C SER A 246 -0.22 33.08 6.82
N PRO A 247 0.58 32.29 6.07
CA PRO A 247 1.59 31.41 6.64
C PRO A 247 2.66 32.19 7.42
N VAL A 248 3.04 31.66 8.59
CA VAL A 248 4.14 32.16 9.42
C VAL A 248 5.18 31.05 9.57
N ILE A 249 6.45 31.40 9.74
CA ILE A 249 7.52 30.42 9.93
C ILE A 249 7.78 30.24 11.43
N SER A 250 7.89 29.00 11.91
CA SER A 250 8.31 28.69 13.28
C SER A 250 9.07 27.37 13.37
N LYS A 251 10.02 27.30 14.32
CA LYS A 251 10.71 26.06 14.74
C LYS A 251 10.09 25.40 15.96
N LYS A 252 9.38 26.19 16.79
CA LYS A 252 8.77 25.72 18.04
C LYS A 252 7.33 26.21 18.11
N ILE A 253 6.41 25.28 18.27
CA ILE A 253 4.98 25.52 18.24
C ILE A 253 4.39 24.88 19.48
N THR A 254 3.89 25.73 20.37
CA THR A 254 3.31 25.33 21.65
C THR A 254 1.82 25.53 21.58
N ILE A 255 1.03 24.48 21.76
CA ILE A 255 -0.42 24.58 21.78
C ILE A 255 -0.91 24.25 23.19
N LYS A 256 -1.70 25.14 23.78
CA LYS A 256 -2.16 25.05 25.17
C LYS A 256 -3.60 25.49 25.30
N SER A 257 -4.38 24.73 26.06
CA SER A 257 -5.66 25.16 26.60
C SER A 257 -5.43 25.86 27.94
N ILE A 258 -5.88 27.11 28.07
CA ILE A 258 -5.68 27.91 29.29
C ILE A 258 -7.05 28.28 29.88
N PRO A 259 -7.33 27.97 31.15
CA PRO A 259 -8.56 28.39 31.81
C PRO A 259 -8.65 29.91 31.90
N VAL A 260 -9.84 30.47 31.71
CA VAL A 260 -10.11 31.90 31.86
C VAL A 260 -11.26 32.14 32.83
N ASN A 261 -11.25 33.30 33.48
CA ASN A 261 -12.32 33.72 34.42
C ASN A 261 -13.56 34.28 33.69
N LEU A 262 -13.57 34.18 32.36
CA LEU A 262 -14.65 34.69 31.51
C LEU A 262 -15.76 33.65 31.37
N THR A 263 -17.00 34.09 31.53
CA THR A 263 -18.18 33.30 31.20
C THR A 263 -18.62 33.67 29.79
N ILE A 264 -18.30 32.84 28.81
CA ILE A 264 -18.70 33.07 27.41
C ILE A 264 -19.96 32.24 27.14
N ILE A 265 -20.99 32.87 26.58
CA ILE A 265 -22.21 32.16 26.17
C ILE A 265 -21.91 31.41 24.88
N THR A 266 -22.14 30.10 24.90
CA THR A 266 -21.87 29.20 23.78
C THR A 266 -23.03 28.23 23.53
N GLY A 267 -23.12 27.73 22.30
CA GLY A 267 -24.10 26.71 21.92
C GLY A 267 -23.63 25.28 22.21
N TYR A 268 -22.58 25.10 23.00
CA TYR A 268 -22.08 23.77 23.34
C TYR A 268 -22.98 23.06 24.37
N PRO A 269 -23.14 21.72 24.29
CA PRO A 269 -23.79 20.94 25.32
C PRO A 269 -22.98 20.98 26.64
N SER A 270 -23.59 20.54 27.75
CA SER A 270 -22.91 20.53 29.04
C SER A 270 -21.61 19.72 28.99
N CYS A 271 -20.53 20.35 29.45
CA CYS A 271 -19.20 19.75 29.40
C CYS A 271 -19.05 18.64 30.44
N PRO A 272 -18.34 17.54 30.11
CA PRO A 272 -18.03 16.50 31.09
C PRO A 272 -17.16 17.06 32.22
N LYS A 273 -17.41 16.61 33.46
CA LYS A 273 -16.65 17.06 34.65
C LYS A 273 -15.22 16.52 34.68
N ASP A 274 -15.01 15.30 34.19
CA ASP A 274 -13.70 14.64 34.15
C ASP A 274 -13.31 14.32 32.70
N GLU A 275 -12.24 14.95 32.23
CA GLU A 275 -11.70 14.74 30.89
C GLU A 275 -10.32 14.08 30.95
N SER A 276 -10.22 12.85 30.45
CA SER A 276 -8.96 12.13 30.33
C SER A 276 -8.21 12.47 29.05
N ASP A 277 -6.88 12.41 29.13
CA ASP A 277 -6.01 12.52 27.96
C ASP A 277 -6.07 11.23 27.14
N ASN A 278 -5.94 11.37 25.82
CA ASN A 278 -5.89 10.25 24.90
C ASN A 278 -4.72 10.43 23.94
N ILE A 279 -3.69 9.58 24.06
CA ILE A 279 -2.48 9.65 23.23
C ILE A 279 -2.39 8.33 22.46
N ARG A 280 -2.72 8.37 21.17
CA ARG A 280 -2.63 7.21 20.25
C ARG A 280 -1.58 7.50 19.20
N ILE A 281 -0.36 7.07 19.47
CA ILE A 281 0.83 7.33 18.63
C ILE A 281 1.53 6.05 18.17
N ASP A 282 0.94 4.89 18.42
CA ASP A 282 1.56 3.57 18.14
C ASP A 282 1.74 3.30 16.65
N ARG A 283 1.03 4.06 15.81
CA ARG A 283 1.10 3.96 14.35
C ARG A 283 2.04 4.98 13.72
N LEU A 284 2.71 5.81 14.51
CA LEU A 284 3.73 6.73 14.05
C LEU A 284 5.09 6.01 13.95
N PRO A 285 5.96 6.41 13.01
CA PRO A 285 7.34 5.93 12.98
C PRO A 285 8.08 6.42 14.23
N LYS A 286 8.71 5.49 14.96
CA LYS A 286 9.47 5.77 16.20
C LYS A 286 10.98 5.46 16.06
N ASP A 287 11.36 4.66 15.08
CA ASP A 287 12.76 4.29 14.82
C ASP A 287 13.56 5.48 14.28
N GLU A 288 14.63 5.87 14.99
CA GLU A 288 15.40 7.07 14.68
C GLU A 288 16.12 7.01 13.32
N GLU A 289 16.60 5.83 12.92
CA GLU A 289 17.27 5.65 11.64
C GLU A 289 16.27 5.77 10.49
N LEU A 290 15.11 5.13 10.61
CA LEU A 290 14.03 5.24 9.64
C LEU A 290 13.51 6.68 9.56
N ILE A 291 13.32 7.37 10.68
CA ILE A 291 12.92 8.79 10.70
C ILE A 291 13.97 9.64 9.97
N THR A 292 15.25 9.40 10.22
CA THR A 292 16.35 10.12 9.54
C THR A 292 16.37 9.83 8.04
N LEU A 293 16.06 8.59 7.64
CA LEU A 293 15.96 8.20 6.24
C LEU A 293 14.80 8.91 5.54
N TYR A 294 13.62 8.89 6.17
CA TYR A 294 12.38 9.47 5.67
C TYR A 294 12.40 11.00 5.58
N THR A 295 13.24 11.66 6.38
CA THR A 295 13.39 13.12 6.39
C THR A 295 14.46 13.62 5.43
N LYS A 296 15.47 12.80 5.11
CA LYS A 296 16.53 13.14 4.15
C LYS A 296 16.21 12.79 2.70
N ARG A 297 15.19 11.96 2.46
CA ARG A 297 14.85 11.43 1.14
C ARG A 297 13.36 11.51 0.90
N THR A 298 12.99 11.50 -0.38
CA THR A 298 11.61 11.33 -0.81
C THR A 298 11.06 10.00 -0.31
N LEU A 299 9.78 10.01 0.04
CA LEU A 299 9.08 8.84 0.56
C LEU A 299 9.25 7.61 -0.34
N PRO A 300 9.60 6.42 0.19
CA PRO A 300 9.72 5.22 -0.63
C PRO A 300 8.35 4.75 -1.13
N PHE A 301 8.35 3.96 -2.21
CA PHE A 301 7.11 3.42 -2.75
C PHE A 301 6.40 2.47 -1.76
N LEU A 302 7.17 1.59 -1.12
CA LEU A 302 6.74 0.65 -0.09
C LEU A 302 7.38 0.98 1.26
N PRO A 303 6.74 0.60 2.39
CA PRO A 303 7.33 0.72 3.70
C PRO A 303 8.66 -0.03 3.77
N ILE A 304 9.68 0.64 4.30
CA ILE A 304 10.98 0.04 4.55
C ILE A 304 10.89 -0.71 5.89
N ALA A 305 11.42 -1.91 5.93
CA ALA A 305 11.46 -2.70 7.17
C ALA A 305 12.36 -2.00 8.22
N PRO A 306 12.01 -2.06 9.52
CA PRO A 306 12.90 -1.63 10.61
C PRO A 306 14.02 -2.65 10.85
N GLU A 307 15.14 -2.24 11.46
CA GLU A 307 16.35 -3.06 11.62
C GLU A 307 16.06 -4.44 12.28
N GLU A 308 15.20 -4.44 13.30
CA GLU A 308 14.77 -5.66 14.01
C GLU A 308 14.12 -6.70 13.09
N ALA A 309 13.26 -6.25 12.17
CA ALA A 309 12.61 -7.15 11.21
C ALA A 309 13.60 -7.77 10.22
N PHE A 310 14.75 -7.13 9.97
CA PHE A 310 15.81 -7.73 9.17
C PHE A 310 16.45 -8.91 9.88
N ALA A 311 16.69 -8.82 11.19
CA ALA A 311 17.37 -9.88 11.93
C ALA A 311 16.58 -11.19 11.90
N ASP A 312 15.29 -11.14 12.22
CA ASP A 312 14.41 -12.31 12.24
C ASP A 312 14.24 -12.92 10.85
N LEU A 313 13.97 -12.09 9.83
CA LEU A 313 13.84 -12.58 8.46
C LEU A 313 15.14 -13.22 7.98
N PHE A 314 16.28 -12.57 8.24
CA PHE A 314 17.57 -13.04 7.76
C PHE A 314 17.98 -14.36 8.41
N LYS A 315 17.65 -14.55 9.70
CA LYS A 315 17.82 -15.83 10.39
C LYS A 315 16.99 -16.93 9.72
N LYS A 316 15.69 -16.69 9.48
CA LYS A 316 14.79 -17.63 8.79
C LYS A 316 15.29 -17.99 7.38
N ILE A 317 15.75 -16.99 6.62
CA ILE A 317 16.32 -17.20 5.28
C ILE A 317 17.61 -18.03 5.32
N LYS A 318 18.48 -17.83 6.31
CA LYS A 318 19.70 -18.64 6.47
C LYS A 318 19.40 -20.09 6.77
N ASP A 319 18.36 -20.37 7.56
CA ASP A 319 17.95 -21.73 7.87
C ASP A 319 17.33 -22.41 6.64
N ASN A 320 16.50 -21.68 5.88
CA ASN A 320 15.92 -22.15 4.61
C ASN A 320 16.93 -22.46 3.50
N ALA A 321 18.14 -21.93 3.60
CA ALA A 321 19.21 -22.19 2.64
C ALA A 321 19.88 -23.56 2.84
N LYS A 322 19.65 -24.23 3.97
CA LYS A 322 20.28 -25.51 4.31
C LYS A 322 19.33 -26.67 4.04
N ILE A 323 19.90 -27.81 3.67
CA ILE A 323 19.15 -29.07 3.58
C ILE A 323 18.90 -29.58 5.00
N SER A 324 17.63 -29.80 5.34
CA SER A 324 17.20 -30.49 6.55
C SER A 324 16.54 -31.83 6.22
N ILE A 325 16.28 -32.64 7.24
CA ILE A 325 15.57 -33.91 7.08
C ILE A 325 14.13 -33.63 6.61
N GLU A 326 13.45 -32.66 7.22
CA GLU A 326 12.09 -32.26 6.89
C GLU A 326 12.01 -31.77 5.44
N TYR A 327 12.96 -30.94 5.03
CA TYR A 327 13.09 -30.48 3.65
C TYR A 327 13.23 -31.65 2.68
N THR A 328 14.11 -32.61 3.00
CA THR A 328 14.37 -33.75 2.11
C THR A 328 13.14 -34.65 2.00
N VAL A 329 12.49 -34.98 3.11
CA VAL A 329 11.26 -35.80 3.13
C VAL A 329 10.15 -35.15 2.31
N LEU A 330 9.92 -33.84 2.48
CA LEU A 330 8.91 -33.11 1.70
C LEU A 330 9.24 -33.08 0.20
N LEU A 331 10.52 -32.91 -0.15
CA LEU A 331 10.96 -32.97 -1.55
C LEU A 331 10.72 -34.36 -2.16
N LEU A 332 11.08 -35.44 -1.45
CA LEU A 332 10.86 -36.82 -1.91
C LEU A 332 9.38 -37.08 -2.20
N ILE A 333 8.52 -36.76 -1.22
CA ILE A 333 7.06 -36.95 -1.34
C ILE A 333 6.51 -36.10 -2.49
N SER A 334 6.91 -34.84 -2.59
CA SER A 334 6.47 -33.93 -3.66
C SER A 334 6.86 -34.45 -5.05
N VAL A 335 8.11 -34.90 -5.24
CA VAL A 335 8.58 -35.43 -6.54
C VAL A 335 7.83 -36.68 -6.94
N LEU A 336 7.64 -37.62 -6.01
CA LEU A 336 6.88 -38.85 -6.29
C LEU A 336 5.43 -38.52 -6.62
N MET A 337 4.77 -37.68 -5.82
CA MET A 337 3.39 -37.30 -6.02
C MET A 337 3.18 -36.53 -7.33
N ALA A 338 4.11 -35.64 -7.69
CA ALA A 338 4.12 -34.95 -8.98
C ALA A 338 4.29 -35.95 -10.14
N THR A 339 5.20 -36.92 -10.01
CA THR A 339 5.44 -37.95 -11.04
C THR A 339 4.20 -38.82 -11.25
N PHE A 340 3.56 -39.31 -10.17
CA PHE A 340 2.27 -39.99 -10.23
C PHE A 340 1.20 -39.12 -10.90
N GLY A 341 1.07 -37.85 -10.48
CA GLY A 341 0.10 -36.92 -11.05
C GLY A 341 0.31 -36.67 -12.54
N LEU A 342 1.56 -36.61 -13.00
CA LEU A 342 1.92 -36.46 -14.41
C LEU A 342 1.51 -37.68 -15.23
N PHE A 343 1.82 -38.90 -14.76
CA PHE A 343 1.40 -40.14 -15.43
C PHE A 343 -0.11 -40.36 -15.42
N GLN A 344 -0.80 -39.96 -14.34
CA GLN A 344 -2.26 -40.01 -14.23
C GLN A 344 -2.96 -38.87 -14.97
N ASN A 345 -2.22 -37.92 -15.56
CA ASN A 345 -2.77 -36.71 -16.15
C ASN A 345 -3.69 -35.90 -15.18
N SER A 346 -3.37 -35.92 -13.88
CA SER A 346 -4.20 -35.37 -12.80
C SER A 346 -3.70 -34.01 -12.30
N SER A 347 -4.33 -32.93 -12.79
CA SER A 347 -4.00 -31.56 -12.38
C SER A 347 -4.08 -31.33 -10.86
N PRO A 348 -5.12 -31.79 -10.12
CA PRO A 348 -5.20 -31.61 -8.67
C PRO A 348 -4.04 -32.25 -7.91
N THR A 349 -3.61 -33.45 -8.32
CA THR A 349 -2.49 -34.16 -7.70
C THR A 349 -1.18 -33.40 -7.91
N ILE A 350 -0.98 -32.88 -9.12
CA ILE A 350 0.21 -32.07 -9.44
C ILE A 350 0.22 -30.78 -8.62
N ILE A 351 -0.93 -30.11 -8.47
CA ILE A 351 -1.05 -28.90 -7.64
C ILE A 351 -0.75 -29.22 -6.17
N GLY A 352 -1.31 -30.31 -5.64
CA GLY A 352 -1.00 -30.78 -4.29
C GLY A 352 0.50 -31.02 -4.08
N ALA A 353 1.18 -31.57 -5.09
CA ALA A 353 2.61 -31.84 -5.03
C ALA A 353 3.42 -30.53 -5.00
N MET A 354 2.99 -29.51 -5.75
CA MET A 354 3.61 -28.17 -5.72
C MET A 354 3.47 -27.51 -4.34
N ILE A 355 2.32 -27.64 -3.67
CA ILE A 355 2.08 -27.07 -2.33
C ILE A 355 3.03 -27.66 -1.28
N LEU A 356 3.35 -28.94 -1.40
CA LEU A 356 4.27 -29.63 -0.49
C LEU A 356 5.74 -29.30 -0.76
N ALA A 357 6.07 -28.82 -1.97
CA ALA A 357 7.45 -28.71 -2.42
C ALA A 357 8.22 -27.60 -1.67
N PRO A 358 9.35 -27.93 -1.03
CA PRO A 358 10.08 -26.93 -0.25
C PRO A 358 11.08 -26.11 -1.08
N LEU A 359 11.22 -26.39 -2.38
CA LEU A 359 12.27 -25.83 -3.26
C LEU A 359 12.25 -24.31 -3.37
N MET A 360 11.11 -23.68 -3.09
CA MET A 360 10.98 -22.23 -3.08
C MET A 360 11.85 -21.56 -2.01
N ALA A 361 11.99 -22.17 -0.84
CA ALA A 361 12.69 -21.60 0.30
C ALA A 361 14.19 -21.32 0.01
N PRO A 362 14.97 -22.27 -0.53
CA PRO A 362 16.36 -22.00 -0.91
C PRO A 362 16.47 -21.04 -2.12
N VAL A 363 15.49 -20.99 -3.03
CA VAL A 363 15.47 -20.04 -4.16
C VAL A 363 15.30 -18.60 -3.67
N ILE A 364 14.39 -18.35 -2.72
CA ILE A 364 14.25 -17.02 -2.09
C ILE A 364 15.49 -16.66 -1.28
N SER A 365 16.10 -17.65 -0.63
CA SER A 365 17.35 -17.47 0.11
C SER A 365 18.52 -17.09 -0.80
N LEU A 366 18.59 -17.68 -1.99
CA LEU A 366 19.55 -17.29 -3.03
C LEU A 366 19.35 -15.84 -3.46
N ALA A 367 18.10 -15.41 -3.68
CA ALA A 367 17.80 -14.03 -4.07
C ALA A 367 18.26 -13.01 -3.01
N MET A 368 18.04 -13.32 -1.73
CA MET A 368 18.51 -12.51 -0.59
C MET A 368 20.04 -12.52 -0.48
N GLY A 369 20.68 -13.69 -0.61
CA GLY A 369 22.14 -13.81 -0.59
C GLY A 369 22.82 -12.97 -1.68
N ILE A 370 22.29 -13.00 -2.90
CA ILE A 370 22.82 -12.21 -4.01
C ILE A 370 22.63 -10.71 -3.76
N ILE A 371 21.45 -10.27 -3.30
CA ILE A 371 21.21 -8.82 -3.11
C ILE A 371 22.02 -8.23 -1.93
N ARG A 372 22.34 -9.06 -0.91
CA ARG A 372 23.17 -8.66 0.23
C ARG A 372 24.66 -8.97 0.08
N PHE A 373 25.08 -9.61 -1.01
CA PHE A 373 26.46 -10.10 -1.21
C PHE A 373 26.94 -11.00 -0.05
N GLU A 374 26.06 -11.85 0.46
CA GLU A 374 26.41 -12.80 1.52
C GLU A 374 26.79 -14.14 0.86
N GLU A 375 28.10 -14.34 0.67
CA GLU A 375 28.62 -15.47 -0.10
C GLU A 375 28.22 -16.84 0.46
N ASN A 376 28.16 -16.96 1.79
CA ASN A 376 27.84 -18.23 2.45
C ASN A 376 26.39 -18.63 2.17
N LEU A 377 25.48 -17.67 2.16
CA LEU A 377 24.06 -17.84 1.85
C LEU A 377 23.90 -18.20 0.38
N VAL A 378 24.60 -17.50 -0.53
CA VAL A 378 24.60 -17.87 -1.97
C VAL A 378 25.10 -19.29 -2.18
N LYS A 379 26.25 -19.66 -1.58
CA LYS A 379 26.83 -21.00 -1.70
C LYS A 379 25.90 -22.08 -1.14
N ASN A 380 25.34 -21.87 0.05
CA ASN A 380 24.43 -22.82 0.68
C ASN A 380 23.14 -22.98 -0.11
N SER A 381 22.52 -21.87 -0.53
CA SER A 381 21.30 -21.92 -1.34
C SER A 381 21.53 -22.60 -2.70
N MET A 382 22.62 -22.28 -3.40
CA MET A 382 22.98 -22.94 -4.66
C MET A 382 23.22 -24.44 -4.47
N LYS A 383 23.97 -24.82 -3.42
CA LYS A 383 24.21 -26.22 -3.07
C LYS A 383 22.89 -26.96 -2.82
N THR A 384 21.99 -26.37 -2.04
CA THR A 384 20.68 -26.95 -1.73
C THR A 384 19.81 -27.09 -2.98
N ILE A 385 19.76 -26.08 -3.85
CA ILE A 385 19.03 -26.15 -5.12
C ILE A 385 19.61 -27.28 -5.98
N LEU A 386 20.92 -27.30 -6.23
CA LEU A 386 21.56 -28.30 -7.10
C LEU A 386 21.36 -29.74 -6.61
N ILE A 387 21.52 -29.99 -5.30
CA ILE A 387 21.28 -31.31 -4.71
C ILE A 387 19.81 -31.69 -4.86
N SER A 388 18.89 -30.75 -4.64
CA SER A 388 17.46 -30.98 -4.81
C SER A 388 17.09 -31.27 -6.27
N THR A 389 17.67 -30.53 -7.20
CA THR A 389 17.50 -30.74 -8.66
C THR A 389 17.95 -32.14 -9.04
N PHE A 390 19.14 -32.52 -8.61
CA PHE A 390 19.71 -33.83 -8.90
C PHE A 390 18.88 -34.97 -8.30
N LEU A 391 18.50 -34.85 -7.03
CA LEU A 391 17.68 -35.84 -6.35
C LEU A 391 16.30 -36.00 -7.03
N ALA A 392 15.65 -34.90 -7.40
CA ALA A 392 14.37 -34.94 -8.09
C ALA A 392 14.46 -35.59 -9.48
N LEU A 393 15.50 -35.27 -10.25
CA LEU A 393 15.75 -35.91 -11.55
C LEU A 393 15.96 -37.42 -11.40
N LEU A 394 16.79 -37.84 -10.44
CA LEU A 394 17.06 -39.26 -10.20
C LEU A 394 15.81 -40.02 -9.77
N LEU A 395 14.96 -39.43 -8.94
CA LEU A 395 13.73 -40.08 -8.49
C LEU A 395 12.71 -40.22 -9.62
N ALA A 396 12.51 -39.17 -10.41
CA ALA A 396 11.62 -39.23 -11.56
C ALA A 396 12.13 -40.22 -12.62
N LEU A 397 13.44 -40.20 -12.92
CA LEU A 397 14.10 -41.19 -13.79
C LEU A 397 13.91 -42.62 -13.26
N GLY A 398 14.22 -42.85 -11.98
CA GLY A 398 14.09 -44.15 -11.34
C GLY A 398 12.64 -44.64 -11.35
N PHE A 399 11.69 -43.74 -11.10
CA PHE A 399 10.27 -44.05 -11.20
C PHE A 399 9.86 -44.46 -12.62
N THR A 400 10.27 -43.71 -13.64
CA THR A 400 10.00 -44.03 -15.05
C THR A 400 10.59 -45.37 -15.47
N ASN A 401 11.78 -45.72 -14.98
CA ASN A 401 12.42 -47.00 -15.27
C ASN A 401 11.74 -48.18 -14.54
N LEU A 402 11.20 -47.94 -13.34
CA LEU A 402 10.44 -48.96 -12.59
C LEU A 402 9.04 -49.18 -13.20
N PHE A 403 8.42 -48.13 -13.73
CA PHE A 403 7.11 -48.16 -14.36
C PHE A 403 7.22 -47.66 -15.82
N PRO A 404 7.59 -48.55 -16.77
CA PRO A 404 7.84 -48.19 -18.16
C PRO A 404 6.54 -47.85 -18.90
N ILE A 405 5.96 -46.69 -18.56
CA ILE A 405 4.79 -46.10 -19.20
C ILE A 405 5.32 -45.06 -20.17
N GLU A 406 5.25 -45.33 -21.47
CA GLU A 406 5.75 -44.43 -22.52
C GLU A 406 4.62 -43.63 -23.19
N HIS A 407 3.67 -43.16 -22.38
CA HIS A 407 2.55 -42.36 -22.87
C HIS A 407 2.66 -40.92 -22.41
N MET A 408 2.88 -39.99 -23.34
CA MET A 408 2.91 -38.56 -23.05
C MET A 408 1.52 -38.04 -22.70
N THR A 409 1.35 -37.54 -21.47
CA THR A 409 0.08 -36.96 -21.03
C THR A 409 0.00 -35.46 -21.36
N GLN A 410 -1.21 -34.91 -21.35
CA GLN A 410 -1.41 -33.47 -21.58
C GLN A 410 -0.66 -32.62 -20.54
N GLN A 411 -0.65 -33.06 -19.27
CA GLN A 411 0.10 -32.37 -18.22
C GLN A 411 1.62 -32.37 -18.48
N MET A 412 2.18 -33.43 -19.06
CA MET A 412 3.59 -33.42 -19.47
C MET A 412 3.82 -32.50 -20.68
N SER A 413 2.94 -32.57 -21.68
CA SER A 413 3.02 -31.77 -22.91
C SER A 413 3.02 -30.26 -22.66
N ILE A 414 2.21 -29.76 -21.74
CA ILE A 414 2.20 -28.33 -21.38
C ILE A 414 3.57 -27.88 -20.83
N ARG A 415 4.33 -28.78 -20.22
CA ARG A 415 5.64 -28.49 -19.60
C ARG A 415 6.81 -28.69 -20.57
N THR A 416 6.57 -29.28 -21.73
CA THR A 416 7.54 -29.36 -22.84
C THR A 416 7.33 -28.26 -23.87
N ASN A 417 6.36 -27.35 -23.68
CA ASN A 417 6.13 -26.21 -24.57
C ASN A 417 6.34 -24.88 -23.82
N PRO A 418 7.58 -24.54 -23.43
CA PRO A 418 7.84 -23.37 -22.62
C PRO A 418 7.63 -22.06 -23.39
N THR A 419 7.03 -21.08 -22.73
CA THR A 419 6.68 -19.77 -23.30
C THR A 419 7.18 -18.60 -22.47
N LEU A 420 7.27 -17.41 -23.07
CA LEU A 420 7.54 -16.17 -22.32
C LEU A 420 6.48 -15.85 -21.25
N LEU A 421 5.26 -16.40 -21.38
CA LEU A 421 4.21 -16.22 -20.38
C LEU A 421 4.58 -16.92 -19.07
N ASP A 422 5.24 -18.07 -19.15
CA ASP A 422 5.73 -18.79 -17.97
C ASP A 422 6.75 -17.96 -17.17
N LEU A 423 7.63 -17.24 -17.88
CA LEU A 423 8.57 -16.31 -17.24
C LEU A 423 7.84 -15.14 -16.57
N GLY A 424 6.77 -14.62 -17.18
CA GLY A 424 5.92 -13.60 -16.57
C GLY A 424 5.30 -14.07 -15.25
N VAL A 425 4.79 -15.31 -15.21
CA VAL A 425 4.26 -15.95 -14.00
C VAL A 425 5.35 -16.11 -12.94
N ALA A 426 6.55 -16.57 -13.33
CA ALA A 426 7.68 -16.73 -12.43
C ALA A 426 8.12 -15.40 -11.79
N ILE A 427 8.14 -14.30 -12.56
CA ILE A 427 8.44 -12.96 -12.04
C ILE A 427 7.39 -12.52 -11.01
N LEU A 428 6.11 -12.64 -11.33
CA LEU A 428 5.02 -12.26 -10.41
C LEU A 428 5.07 -13.07 -9.12
N ALA A 429 5.34 -14.37 -9.24
CA ALA A 429 5.45 -15.23 -8.08
C ALA A 429 6.68 -14.91 -7.23
N GLY A 430 7.83 -14.56 -7.83
CA GLY A 430 9.01 -14.10 -7.09
C GLY A 430 8.78 -12.80 -6.32
N LEU A 431 8.03 -11.85 -6.89
CA LEU A 431 7.60 -10.64 -6.18
C LEU A 431 6.71 -10.99 -4.98
N ALA A 432 5.67 -11.80 -5.21
CA ALA A 432 4.72 -12.21 -4.17
C ALA A 432 5.42 -12.98 -3.03
N ALA A 433 6.32 -13.89 -3.39
CA ALA A 433 7.12 -14.67 -2.46
C ALA A 433 7.96 -13.80 -1.53
N ALA A 434 8.80 -12.93 -2.11
CA ALA A 434 9.68 -12.07 -1.34
C ALA A 434 8.89 -11.11 -0.45
N TYR A 435 7.78 -10.57 -0.94
CA TYR A 435 6.89 -9.74 -0.13
C TYR A 435 6.25 -10.52 1.03
N GLY A 436 5.77 -11.74 0.78
CA GLY A 436 5.20 -12.62 1.81
C GLY A 436 6.23 -13.01 2.87
N TYR A 437 7.44 -13.39 2.45
CA TYR A 437 8.54 -13.71 3.37
C TYR A 437 8.94 -12.50 4.22
N ALA A 438 9.01 -11.31 3.63
CA ALA A 438 9.41 -10.09 4.32
C ALA A 438 8.33 -9.50 5.24
N ASN A 439 7.08 -9.96 5.15
CA ASN A 439 5.97 -9.42 5.92
C ASN A 439 5.28 -10.51 6.74
N SER A 440 5.61 -10.58 8.03
CA SER A 440 5.12 -11.61 8.96
C SER A 440 3.59 -11.70 9.06
N LYS A 441 2.86 -10.59 8.82
CA LYS A 441 1.38 -10.57 8.84
C LYS A 441 0.73 -11.17 7.60
N VAL A 442 1.48 -11.29 6.51
CA VAL A 442 1.01 -11.75 5.19
C VAL A 442 1.60 -13.11 4.82
N GLY A 443 2.76 -13.44 5.40
CA GLY A 443 3.60 -14.58 5.04
C GLY A 443 2.99 -15.97 5.21
N GLU A 444 1.96 -16.16 6.03
CA GLU A 444 1.34 -17.49 6.18
C GLU A 444 0.32 -17.80 5.07
N SER A 445 -0.43 -16.80 4.59
CA SER A 445 -1.49 -17.01 3.59
C SER A 445 -1.00 -16.81 2.16
N LEU A 446 -0.10 -15.85 1.91
CA LEU A 446 0.35 -15.48 0.56
C LEU A 446 1.55 -16.33 0.11
N ALA A 447 2.34 -16.87 1.04
CA ALA A 447 3.34 -17.89 0.71
C ALA A 447 2.66 -19.12 0.11
N GLY A 448 1.51 -19.57 0.63
CA GLY A 448 0.74 -20.68 0.06
C GLY A 448 0.43 -20.54 -1.43
N VAL A 449 0.10 -19.33 -1.90
CA VAL A 449 -0.19 -19.03 -3.32
C VAL A 449 1.10 -18.93 -4.15
N ALA A 450 2.15 -18.34 -3.59
CA ALA A 450 3.45 -18.24 -4.28
C ALA A 450 4.22 -19.58 -4.32
N ILE A 451 3.92 -20.52 -3.41
CA ILE A 451 4.46 -21.89 -3.38
C ILE A 451 3.98 -22.71 -4.58
N ALA A 452 2.85 -22.37 -5.19
CA ALA A 452 2.30 -23.06 -6.36
C ALA A 452 3.06 -22.80 -7.69
N VAL A 453 4.26 -22.19 -7.65
CA VAL A 453 5.06 -22.05 -8.87
C VAL A 453 5.56 -23.42 -9.31
N ALA A 454 5.39 -23.68 -10.61
CA ALA A 454 5.74 -24.91 -11.29
C ALA A 454 7.27 -25.15 -11.36
N LEU A 455 7.92 -25.35 -10.22
CA LEU A 455 9.32 -25.76 -10.17
C LEU A 455 9.45 -27.29 -10.21
N VAL A 456 8.73 -28.00 -9.34
CA VAL A 456 8.83 -29.47 -9.25
C VAL A 456 8.28 -30.16 -10.51
N PRO A 457 7.11 -29.80 -11.05
CA PRO A 457 6.56 -30.59 -12.16
C PRO A 457 7.38 -30.53 -13.46
N PRO A 458 7.89 -29.38 -13.94
CA PRO A 458 8.81 -29.38 -15.10
C PRO A 458 10.10 -30.16 -14.82
N LEU A 459 10.59 -30.13 -13.59
CA LEU A 459 11.76 -30.91 -13.19
C LEU A 459 11.48 -32.43 -13.21
N CYS A 460 10.29 -32.86 -12.76
CA CYS A 460 9.85 -34.26 -12.90
C CYS A 460 9.70 -34.65 -14.38
N VAL A 461 9.10 -33.80 -15.22
CA VAL A 461 9.00 -34.07 -16.68
C VAL A 461 10.37 -34.17 -17.32
N ALA A 462 11.34 -33.37 -16.90
CA ALA A 462 12.72 -33.49 -17.36
C ALA A 462 13.32 -34.86 -16.96
N GLY A 463 13.12 -35.30 -15.71
CA GLY A 463 13.55 -36.63 -15.25
C GLY A 463 12.86 -37.79 -15.99
N ILE A 464 11.56 -37.66 -16.28
CA ILE A 464 10.81 -38.62 -17.12
C ILE A 464 11.40 -38.64 -18.53
N GLY A 465 11.73 -37.49 -19.12
CA GLY A 465 12.37 -37.39 -20.42
C GLY A 465 13.72 -38.12 -20.47
N LEU A 466 14.52 -38.04 -19.40
CA LEU A 466 15.74 -38.85 -19.28
C LEU A 466 15.43 -40.35 -19.22
N GLY A 467 14.37 -40.75 -18.50
CA GLY A 467 13.95 -42.16 -18.39
C GLY A 467 13.44 -42.74 -19.71
N TRP A 468 12.79 -41.90 -20.53
CA TRP A 468 12.38 -42.25 -21.90
C TRP A 468 13.49 -42.08 -22.95
N GLU A 469 14.71 -41.74 -22.53
CA GLU A 469 15.83 -41.42 -23.43
C GLU A 469 15.51 -40.29 -24.45
N ASN A 470 14.49 -39.48 -24.17
CA ASN A 470 14.05 -38.37 -25.01
C ASN A 470 14.66 -37.06 -24.52
N LEU A 471 15.81 -36.73 -25.09
CA LEU A 471 16.55 -35.51 -24.77
C LEU A 471 15.78 -34.22 -25.11
N ASP A 472 14.89 -34.23 -26.10
CA ASP A 472 14.09 -33.05 -26.46
C ASP A 472 13.10 -32.68 -25.33
N ILE A 473 12.41 -33.69 -24.79
CA ILE A 473 11.53 -33.54 -23.61
C ILE A 473 12.33 -33.03 -22.42
N PHE A 474 13.51 -33.62 -22.16
CA PHE A 474 14.40 -33.18 -21.09
C PHE A 474 14.77 -31.71 -21.24
N TYR A 475 15.32 -31.30 -22.38
CA TYR A 475 15.79 -29.93 -22.60
C TYR A 475 14.67 -28.90 -22.49
N LYS A 476 13.51 -29.16 -23.09
CA LYS A 476 12.38 -28.22 -23.06
C LYS A 476 11.82 -28.05 -21.64
N ALA A 477 11.62 -29.15 -20.92
CA ALA A 477 11.11 -29.10 -19.54
C ALA A 477 12.15 -28.54 -18.55
N PHE A 478 13.43 -28.85 -18.74
CA PHE A 478 14.51 -28.29 -17.93
C PHE A 478 14.72 -26.80 -18.19
N LEU A 479 14.56 -26.34 -19.43
CA LEU A 479 14.60 -24.92 -19.78
C LEU A 479 13.48 -24.15 -19.05
N LEU A 480 12.27 -24.71 -19.02
CA LEU A 480 11.15 -24.13 -18.25
C LEU A 480 11.48 -24.02 -16.76
N TYR A 481 12.01 -25.10 -16.16
CA TYR A 481 12.44 -25.12 -14.77
C TYR A 481 13.49 -24.03 -14.48
N LEU A 482 14.52 -23.92 -15.32
CA LEU A 482 15.60 -22.96 -15.13
C LEU A 482 15.08 -21.52 -15.30
N ALA A 483 14.21 -21.27 -16.28
CA ALA A 483 13.58 -19.98 -16.48
C ALA A 483 12.75 -19.53 -15.28
N ASN A 484 12.01 -20.46 -14.68
CA ASN A 484 11.24 -20.19 -13.47
C ASN A 484 12.15 -19.81 -12.29
N ILE A 485 13.25 -20.54 -12.06
CA ILE A 485 14.20 -20.20 -10.98
C ILE A 485 14.80 -18.80 -11.19
N ILE A 486 15.33 -18.51 -12.39
CA ILE A 486 15.99 -17.22 -12.64
C ILE A 486 14.99 -16.07 -12.55
N GLY A 487 13.78 -16.25 -13.10
CA GLY A 487 12.70 -15.26 -12.99
C GLY A 487 12.33 -14.95 -11.54
N ILE A 488 12.18 -15.99 -10.71
CA ILE A 488 11.90 -15.84 -9.28
C ILE A 488 13.05 -15.12 -8.57
N VAL A 489 14.31 -15.54 -8.78
CA VAL A 489 15.49 -14.96 -8.12
C VAL A 489 15.66 -13.47 -8.47
N PHE A 490 15.44 -13.12 -9.74
CA PHE A 490 15.47 -11.75 -10.23
C PHE A 490 14.41 -10.89 -9.53
N ALA A 491 13.15 -11.34 -9.59
CA ALA A 491 12.01 -10.63 -9.06
C ALA A 491 12.06 -10.47 -7.53
N ALA A 492 12.36 -11.56 -6.81
CA ALA A 492 12.55 -11.56 -5.36
C ALA A 492 13.68 -10.59 -4.95
N GLY A 493 14.75 -10.55 -5.73
CA GLY A 493 15.84 -9.59 -5.55
C GLY A 493 15.41 -8.13 -5.65
N ILE A 494 14.60 -7.79 -6.65
CA ILE A 494 14.01 -6.44 -6.80
C ILE A 494 13.12 -6.13 -5.59
N MET A 495 12.27 -7.07 -5.19
CA MET A 495 11.35 -6.87 -4.07
C MET A 495 12.10 -6.63 -2.75
N PHE A 496 13.13 -7.40 -2.45
CA PHE A 496 13.97 -7.19 -1.27
C PHE A 496 14.71 -5.84 -1.32
N TYR A 497 15.16 -5.40 -2.50
CA TYR A 497 15.72 -4.06 -2.66
C TYR A 497 14.68 -2.96 -2.39
N LEU A 498 13.45 -3.09 -2.90
CA LEU A 498 12.37 -2.13 -2.68
C LEU A 498 11.96 -2.03 -1.21
N LEU A 499 12.02 -3.14 -0.47
CA LEU A 499 11.71 -3.19 0.96
C LEU A 499 12.89 -2.76 1.86
N GLY A 500 14.05 -2.46 1.28
CA GLY A 500 15.23 -1.96 2.00
C GLY A 500 16.17 -3.03 2.56
N TYR A 501 16.01 -4.31 2.19
CA TYR A 501 16.86 -5.44 2.64
C TYR A 501 18.25 -5.47 2.00
N ALA A 502 18.56 -4.51 1.14
CA ALA A 502 19.85 -4.42 0.46
C ALA A 502 20.45 -3.01 0.55
N SER A 503 21.76 -2.97 0.80
CA SER A 503 22.52 -1.72 0.75
C SER A 503 22.68 -1.22 -0.69
N LYS A 504 22.41 0.07 -0.92
CA LYS A 504 22.49 0.71 -2.25
C LYS A 504 23.84 0.55 -2.95
N ARG A 505 24.94 0.45 -2.19
CA ARG A 505 26.30 0.33 -2.74
C ARG A 505 26.52 -0.99 -3.47
N TYR A 506 25.87 -2.04 -3.01
CA TYR A 506 26.04 -3.39 -3.53
C TYR A 506 24.88 -3.79 -4.45
N ALA A 507 23.66 -3.30 -4.19
CA ALA A 507 22.47 -3.66 -4.96
C ALA A 507 22.57 -3.40 -6.47
N SER A 508 23.24 -2.32 -6.91
CA SER A 508 23.37 -2.00 -8.35
C SER A 508 24.18 -3.05 -9.12
N ALA A 509 25.29 -3.52 -8.57
CA ALA A 509 26.11 -4.56 -9.18
C ALA A 509 25.39 -5.92 -9.22
N ALA A 510 24.70 -6.28 -8.13
CA ALA A 510 23.88 -7.49 -8.10
C ALA A 510 22.72 -7.45 -9.11
N LEU A 511 22.11 -6.28 -9.33
CA LEU A 511 21.03 -6.14 -10.30
C LEU A 511 21.51 -6.35 -11.74
N ILE A 512 22.70 -5.86 -12.09
CA ILE A 512 23.29 -6.06 -13.42
C ILE A 512 23.51 -7.55 -13.69
N ILE A 513 24.12 -8.28 -12.75
CA ILE A 513 24.37 -9.73 -12.89
C ILE A 513 23.07 -10.49 -13.11
N LYS A 514 22.01 -10.18 -12.35
CA LYS A 514 20.71 -10.83 -12.53
C LYS A 514 20.04 -10.46 -13.85
N LEU A 515 20.20 -9.22 -14.31
CA LEU A 515 19.66 -8.78 -15.60
C LEU A 515 20.35 -9.52 -16.76
N LEU A 516 21.66 -9.76 -16.65
CA LEU A 516 22.40 -10.60 -17.60
C LEU A 516 21.94 -12.06 -17.57
N LEU A 517 21.75 -12.64 -16.39
CA LEU A 517 21.22 -14.02 -16.25
C LEU A 517 19.80 -14.15 -16.82
N LEU A 518 18.93 -13.16 -16.56
CA LEU A 518 17.58 -13.12 -17.11
C LEU A 518 17.61 -13.00 -18.64
N ALA A 519 18.45 -12.11 -19.18
CA ALA A 519 18.63 -11.95 -20.63
C ALA A 519 19.15 -13.24 -21.29
N SER A 520 20.06 -13.96 -20.62
CA SER A 520 20.60 -15.23 -21.11
C SER A 520 19.53 -16.31 -21.27
N ILE A 521 18.50 -16.32 -20.44
CA ILE A 521 17.37 -17.27 -20.55
C ILE A 521 16.26 -16.76 -21.45
N PHE A 522 16.07 -15.44 -21.49
CA PHE A 522 15.05 -14.83 -22.32
C PHE A 522 15.20 -15.23 -23.79
N PHE A 523 16.43 -15.30 -24.30
CA PHE A 523 16.68 -15.67 -25.70
C PHE A 523 16.25 -17.11 -26.05
N PRO A 524 16.71 -18.17 -25.35
CA PRO A 524 16.20 -19.53 -25.58
C PRO A 524 14.68 -19.66 -25.44
N LEU A 525 14.09 -18.97 -24.44
CA LEU A 525 12.65 -19.02 -24.21
C LEU A 525 11.85 -18.28 -25.29
N TYR A 526 12.38 -17.18 -25.81
CA TYR A 526 11.82 -16.48 -26.96
C TYR A 526 11.81 -17.38 -28.20
N VAL A 527 12.91 -18.07 -28.47
CA VAL A 527 12.98 -19.04 -29.59
C VAL A 527 11.99 -20.19 -29.39
N ALA A 528 11.89 -20.75 -28.19
CA ALA A 528 10.91 -21.80 -27.88
C ALA A 528 9.47 -21.30 -28.09
N THR A 529 9.15 -20.09 -27.61
CA THR A 529 7.83 -19.46 -27.80
C THR A 529 7.49 -19.29 -29.28
N GLN A 530 8.45 -18.84 -30.10
CA GLN A 530 8.27 -18.71 -31.54
C GLN A 530 8.01 -20.07 -32.21
N THR A 531 8.58 -21.14 -31.68
CA THR A 531 8.36 -22.51 -32.19
C THR A 531 6.93 -22.96 -31.89
N VAL A 532 6.48 -22.80 -30.64
CA VAL A 532 5.11 -23.12 -30.23
C VAL A 532 4.08 -22.32 -31.03
N LEU A 533 4.30 -21.01 -31.23
CA LEU A 533 3.39 -20.16 -32.02
C LEU A 533 3.30 -20.60 -33.49
N LYS A 534 4.40 -21.06 -34.09
CA LYS A 534 4.39 -21.61 -35.45
C LYS A 534 3.62 -22.93 -35.52
N GLU A 535 3.80 -23.81 -34.53
CA GLU A 535 3.06 -25.08 -34.45
C GLU A 535 1.56 -24.86 -34.32
N GLU A 536 1.13 -23.93 -33.45
CA GLU A 536 -0.28 -23.54 -33.31
C GLU A 536 -0.87 -22.94 -34.59
N GLN A 537 -0.10 -22.11 -35.31
CA GLN A 537 -0.53 -21.61 -36.62
C GLN A 537 -0.74 -22.73 -37.64
N ILE A 538 0.15 -23.72 -37.68
CA ILE A 538 0.01 -24.90 -38.55
C ILE A 538 -1.21 -25.72 -38.11
N TYR A 539 -1.39 -25.93 -36.81
CA TYR A 539 -2.53 -26.65 -36.25
C TYR A 539 -3.87 -26.02 -36.65
N GLU A 540 -4.03 -24.72 -36.45
CA GLU A 540 -5.26 -24.00 -36.86
C GLU A 540 -5.46 -24.05 -38.38
N GLN A 541 -4.40 -23.90 -39.19
CA GLN A 541 -4.51 -24.03 -40.65
C GLN A 541 -4.98 -25.41 -41.09
N ILE A 542 -4.57 -26.48 -40.41
CA ILE A 542 -5.01 -27.87 -40.70
C ILE A 542 -6.44 -28.08 -40.21
N LYS A 543 -6.79 -27.60 -39.03
CA LYS A 543 -8.13 -27.70 -38.44
C LYS A 543 -9.22 -27.02 -39.27
N TYR A 544 -8.89 -25.91 -39.93
CA TYR A 544 -9.82 -25.21 -40.84
C TYR A 544 -9.88 -25.80 -42.26
N LEU A 545 -9.11 -26.83 -42.58
CA LEU A 545 -9.30 -27.58 -43.84
C LEU A 545 -10.53 -28.49 -43.70
N GLN A 546 -11.67 -28.01 -44.21
CA GLN A 546 -12.89 -28.79 -44.23
C GLN A 546 -12.96 -29.70 -45.46
N PHE A 547 -13.05 -31.00 -45.21
CA PHE A 547 -13.34 -32.02 -46.20
C PHE A 547 -14.76 -32.54 -45.98
N LYS A 548 -15.51 -32.82 -47.06
CA LYS A 548 -16.97 -33.05 -47.05
C LYS A 548 -17.46 -34.15 -46.10
N ASN A 549 -16.60 -35.02 -45.55
CA ASN A 549 -16.93 -36.07 -44.56
C ASN A 549 -15.72 -36.50 -43.69
N VAL A 550 -14.71 -35.64 -43.55
CA VAL A 550 -13.43 -36.00 -42.93
C VAL A 550 -12.96 -34.86 -42.03
N THR A 551 -12.62 -35.19 -40.79
CA THR A 551 -11.97 -34.26 -39.87
C THR A 551 -10.50 -34.61 -39.78
N LEU A 552 -9.63 -33.64 -40.04
CA LEU A 552 -8.20 -33.81 -39.85
C LEU A 552 -7.83 -33.45 -38.41
N GLN A 553 -7.04 -34.31 -37.78
CA GLN A 553 -6.41 -34.04 -36.50
C GLN A 553 -4.90 -34.13 -36.68
N LEU A 554 -4.20 -33.02 -36.45
CA LEU A 554 -2.74 -33.05 -36.42
C LEU A 554 -2.31 -33.70 -35.11
N ASP A 555 -1.55 -34.79 -35.21
CA ASP A 555 -1.07 -35.55 -34.05
C ASP A 555 0.27 -35.01 -33.56
N THR A 556 1.23 -34.82 -34.47
CA THR A 556 2.59 -34.38 -34.11
C THR A 556 3.29 -33.77 -35.32
N ILE A 557 4.18 -32.80 -35.07
CA ILE A 557 5.12 -32.26 -36.06
C ILE A 557 6.53 -32.69 -35.68
N GLN A 558 7.26 -33.32 -36.60
CA GLN A 558 8.68 -33.64 -36.43
C GLN A 558 9.53 -32.81 -37.38
N TYR A 559 10.32 -31.89 -36.82
CA TYR A 559 11.22 -31.04 -37.60
C TYR A 559 12.55 -31.73 -37.90
N HIS A 560 13.01 -31.62 -39.15
CA HIS A 560 14.31 -32.12 -39.62
C HIS A 560 15.09 -30.99 -40.31
N LYS A 561 16.40 -31.18 -40.52
CA LYS A 561 17.31 -30.15 -41.08
C LYS A 561 16.87 -29.56 -42.45
N LYS A 562 16.01 -30.25 -43.20
CA LYS A 562 15.52 -29.84 -44.53
C LYS A 562 14.00 -29.77 -44.64
N GLY A 563 13.25 -29.94 -43.53
CA GLY A 563 11.79 -29.95 -43.60
C GLY A 563 11.07 -30.34 -42.31
N ALA A 564 9.79 -30.71 -42.39
CA ALA A 564 8.93 -31.00 -41.25
C ALA A 564 7.91 -32.09 -41.60
N THR A 565 7.99 -33.23 -40.94
CA THR A 565 7.01 -34.32 -41.09
C THR A 565 5.76 -34.00 -40.28
N LEU A 566 4.59 -34.01 -40.91
CA LEU A 566 3.30 -33.82 -40.25
C LEU A 566 2.61 -35.18 -40.10
N PHE A 567 2.43 -35.64 -38.86
CA PHE A 567 1.61 -36.80 -38.56
C PHE A 567 0.17 -36.33 -38.40
N ILE A 568 -0.71 -36.76 -39.30
CA ILE A 568 -2.12 -36.32 -39.34
C ILE A 568 -3.01 -37.55 -39.24
N SER A 569 -3.77 -37.66 -38.16
CA SER A 569 -4.87 -38.61 -38.03
C SER A 569 -6.09 -38.10 -38.77
N VAL A 570 -6.76 -39.02 -39.45
CA VAL A 570 -7.93 -38.73 -40.27
C VAL A 570 -9.12 -39.45 -39.68
N LEU A 571 -10.03 -38.66 -39.12
CA LEU A 571 -11.29 -39.14 -38.56
C LEU A 571 -12.34 -39.11 -39.67
N SER A 572 -12.80 -40.29 -40.08
CA SER A 572 -13.84 -40.41 -41.10
C SER A 572 -14.83 -41.51 -40.74
N LYS A 573 -16.11 -41.25 -41.03
CA LYS A 573 -17.21 -42.20 -40.79
C LYS A 573 -17.17 -43.42 -41.74
N LYS A 574 -16.33 -43.39 -42.78
CA LYS A 574 -16.20 -44.44 -43.79
C LYS A 574 -14.74 -44.63 -44.16
N GLU A 575 -14.42 -45.81 -44.67
CA GLU A 575 -13.08 -46.10 -45.18
C GLU A 575 -12.79 -45.29 -46.43
N LEU A 576 -11.64 -44.61 -46.41
CA LEU A 576 -11.23 -43.69 -47.47
C LEU A 576 -10.56 -44.45 -48.62
N ASN A 577 -11.01 -44.19 -49.84
CA ASN A 577 -10.43 -44.77 -51.05
C ASN A 577 -9.06 -44.16 -51.36
N ALA A 578 -8.21 -44.86 -52.12
CA ALA A 578 -6.85 -44.40 -52.45
C ALA A 578 -6.82 -43.00 -53.10
N LYS A 579 -7.80 -42.71 -53.97
CA LYS A 579 -7.94 -41.39 -54.62
C LYS A 579 -8.27 -40.27 -53.63
N GLU A 580 -9.11 -40.53 -52.63
CA GLU A 580 -9.49 -39.54 -51.62
C GLU A 580 -8.32 -39.22 -50.69
N LYS A 581 -7.51 -40.24 -50.34
CA LYS A 581 -6.26 -40.06 -49.59
C LYS A 581 -5.24 -39.22 -50.36
N GLU A 582 -5.10 -39.46 -51.66
CA GLU A 582 -4.23 -38.65 -52.54
C GLU A 582 -4.72 -37.21 -52.68
N GLU A 583 -6.02 -36.98 -52.83
CA GLU A 583 -6.60 -35.62 -52.91
C GLU A 583 -6.35 -34.82 -51.63
N ILE A 584 -6.57 -35.43 -50.46
CA ILE A 584 -6.26 -34.81 -49.16
C ILE A 584 -4.76 -34.50 -49.06
N MET A 585 -3.90 -35.46 -49.42
CA MET A 585 -2.45 -35.30 -49.39
C MET A 585 -1.98 -34.16 -50.30
N GLN A 586 -2.50 -34.07 -51.52
CA GLN A 586 -2.17 -33.01 -52.48
C GLN A 586 -2.65 -31.64 -52.03
N GLN A 587 -3.84 -31.52 -51.44
CA GLN A 587 -4.32 -30.24 -50.92
C GLN A 587 -3.49 -29.72 -49.75
N ILE A 588 -3.06 -30.62 -48.85
CA ILE A 588 -2.15 -30.26 -47.75
C ILE A 588 -0.79 -29.85 -48.33
N LYS A 589 -0.21 -30.63 -49.24
CA LYS A 589 1.08 -30.30 -49.89
C LYS A 589 1.04 -28.97 -50.66
N LYS A 590 -0.07 -28.68 -51.35
CA LYS A 590 -0.25 -27.41 -52.08
C LYS A 590 -0.34 -26.19 -51.16
N ARG A 591 -0.86 -26.37 -49.93
CA ARG A 591 -1.03 -25.28 -48.98
C ARG A 591 0.22 -25.00 -48.14
N PHE A 592 1.02 -26.03 -47.87
CA PHE A 592 2.19 -25.95 -46.98
C PHE A 592 3.54 -26.12 -47.71
N GLY A 593 3.54 -26.37 -49.03
CA GLY A 593 4.74 -26.53 -49.88
C GLY A 593 5.19 -27.99 -50.03
N GLU A 594 5.55 -28.42 -51.25
CA GLU A 594 5.85 -29.82 -51.57
C GLU A 594 7.16 -30.36 -50.95
N GLU A 595 8.14 -29.50 -50.65
CA GLU A 595 9.51 -29.93 -50.37
C GLU A 595 9.74 -30.51 -48.96
N ILE A 596 8.74 -30.48 -48.09
CA ILE A 596 8.97 -30.55 -46.64
C ILE A 596 8.08 -31.54 -45.89
N LEU A 597 6.99 -32.04 -46.49
CA LEU A 597 5.88 -32.69 -45.76
C LEU A 597 5.74 -34.17 -46.09
N ILE A 598 6.13 -35.02 -45.14
CA ILE A 598 5.72 -36.43 -45.09
C ILE A 598 4.41 -36.47 -44.31
N ILE A 599 3.34 -36.98 -44.93
CA ILE A 599 2.01 -37.13 -44.33
C ILE A 599 1.79 -38.61 -44.07
N SER A 600 1.71 -38.99 -42.80
CA SER A 600 1.37 -40.36 -42.39
C SER A 600 -0.10 -40.41 -41.99
N PHE A 601 -0.90 -41.21 -42.70
CA PHE A 601 -2.31 -41.39 -42.42
C PHE A 601 -2.54 -42.45 -41.36
N LYS A 602 -3.18 -42.07 -40.26
CA LYS A 602 -3.80 -43.02 -39.33
C LYS A 602 -5.31 -42.83 -39.41
N GLN A 603 -5.99 -43.84 -39.95
CA GLN A 603 -7.44 -43.82 -40.04
C GLN A 603 -8.03 -44.32 -38.72
N ILE A 604 -8.88 -43.49 -38.11
CA ILE A 604 -9.65 -43.87 -36.93
C ILE A 604 -11.11 -43.93 -37.41
N LEU A 605 -11.66 -45.15 -37.48
CA LEU A 605 -13.05 -45.42 -37.83
C LEU A 605 -13.99 -45.11 -36.66
#